data_AF-A0A2T3JPY4-F1
#
_entry.id   AF-A0A2T3JPY4-F1
#
_cell.length_a   1.000
_cell.length_b   1.000
_cell.length_c   1.000
_cell.angle_alpha   90.00
_cell.angle_beta   90.00
_cell.angle_gamma   90.00
#
_symmetry.space_group_name_H-M   'P 1'
#
loop_
_entity.id
_entity.type
_entity.pdbx_description
1 polymer ?
#
loop_
_entity_poly.entity_id
_entity_poly.type
_entity_poly.pdbx_seq_one_letter_code
_entity_poly.pdbx_strand_id
1 'polypeptide(L)'
;MKNIFNQVSPQEADALEKFLATGKHLILNNREFCGLSVSDFATFYFEVHDGKLANAMVKFLITADCSSSNTLLTLMGFKEFAKDVFEEFFNEHEVTILKIFHAEYKEHRKELELVLAGL
;
A
#
# COMPACT_ATOMS: atom_id res chain seq x y z
N MET A 1 -15.30 -1.96 -5.24
CA MET A 1 -13.93 -1.48 -4.98
C MET A 1 -13.38 -0.92 -6.27
N LYS A 2 -12.84 0.29 -6.24
CA LYS A 2 -11.98 0.78 -7.30
C LYS A 2 -10.70 -0.04 -7.26
N ASN A 3 -10.29 -0.57 -8.40
CA ASN A 3 -9.03 -1.30 -8.53
C ASN A 3 -8.13 -0.41 -9.39
N ILE A 4 -7.00 0.01 -8.83
CA ILE A 4 -6.02 0.87 -9.50
C ILE A 4 -5.55 0.29 -10.85
N PHE A 5 -5.56 -1.04 -11.00
CA PHE A 5 -5.21 -1.73 -12.24
C PHE A 5 -6.24 -1.52 -13.38
N ASN A 6 -7.47 -1.12 -13.07
CA ASN A 6 -8.48 -0.83 -14.10
C ASN A 6 -8.23 0.49 -14.84
N GLN A 7 -7.25 1.29 -14.40
CA GLN A 7 -6.95 2.62 -14.93
C GLN A 7 -5.73 2.66 -15.86
N VAL A 8 -5.08 1.53 -16.11
CA VAL A 8 -3.89 1.42 -16.95
C VAL A 8 -4.09 0.44 -18.10
N SER A 9 -3.30 0.58 -19.17
CA SER A 9 -3.33 -0.38 -20.28
C SER A 9 -2.74 -1.74 -19.89
N PRO A 10 -3.05 -2.83 -20.61
CA PRO A 10 -2.45 -4.14 -20.33
C PRO A 10 -0.91 -4.16 -20.43
N GLN A 11 -0.31 -3.25 -21.21
CA GLN A 11 1.15 -3.13 -21.35
C GLN A 11 1.79 -2.45 -20.12
N GLU A 12 1.02 -1.66 -19.38
CA GLU A 12 1.45 -0.96 -18.18
C GLU A 12 1.14 -1.74 -16.91
N ALA A 13 0.21 -2.71 -16.95
CA ALA A 13 -0.26 -3.46 -15.79
C ALA A 13 0.89 -4.12 -15.01
N ASP A 14 1.78 -4.84 -15.69
CA ASP A 14 2.94 -5.50 -15.07
C ASP A 14 3.92 -4.49 -14.45
N ALA A 15 4.08 -3.32 -15.09
CA ALA A 15 4.95 -2.25 -14.59
C ALA A 15 4.32 -1.58 -13.36
N LEU A 16 3.01 -1.35 -13.39
CA LEU A 16 2.26 -0.81 -12.26
C LEU A 16 2.29 -1.78 -11.07
N GLU A 17 2.13 -3.08 -11.30
CA GLU A 17 2.18 -4.09 -10.23
C GLU A 17 3.53 -4.04 -9.50
N LYS A 18 4.63 -4.00 -10.25
CA LYS A 18 5.98 -3.86 -9.69
C LYS A 18 6.15 -2.54 -8.96
N PHE A 19 5.66 -1.43 -9.54
CA PHE A 19 5.72 -0.10 -8.94
C PHE A 19 5.00 -0.07 -7.59
N LEU A 20 3.79 -0.64 -7.51
CA LEU A 20 3.02 -0.75 -6.27
C LEU A 20 3.70 -1.69 -5.26
N ALA A 21 4.23 -2.83 -5.70
CA ALA A 21 4.97 -3.74 -4.82
C ALA A 21 6.20 -3.06 -4.20
N THR A 22 6.94 -2.28 -4.99
CA THR A 22 8.04 -1.45 -4.51
C THR A 22 7.55 -0.40 -3.52
N GLY A 23 6.46 0.31 -3.84
CA GLY A 23 5.89 1.32 -2.95
C GLY A 23 5.47 0.76 -1.59
N LYS A 24 4.77 -0.38 -1.59
CA LYS A 24 4.41 -1.11 -0.36
C LYS A 24 5.65 -1.48 0.45
N HIS A 25 6.68 -2.00 -0.22
CA HIS A 25 7.94 -2.35 0.43
C HIS A 25 8.64 -1.12 1.04
N LEU A 26 8.66 0.02 0.34
CA LEU A 26 9.26 1.26 0.83
C LEU A 26 8.53 1.77 2.09
N ILE A 27 7.21 1.87 2.05
CA ILE A 27 6.40 2.35 3.17
C ILE A 27 6.61 1.47 4.41
N LEU A 28 6.58 0.14 4.26
CA LEU A 28 6.82 -0.80 5.37
C LEU A 28 8.25 -0.72 5.94
N ASN A 29 9.19 -0.14 5.20
CA ASN A 29 10.56 0.14 5.66
C ASN A 29 10.77 1.61 6.06
N ASN A 30 9.69 2.33 6.38
CA ASN A 30 9.70 3.73 6.82
C ASN A 30 10.31 4.69 5.77
N ARG A 31 10.14 4.38 4.48
CA ARG A 31 10.52 5.26 3.37
C ARG A 31 9.28 5.81 2.70
N GLU A 32 9.42 6.99 2.10
CA GLU A 32 8.36 7.62 1.33
C GLU A 32 8.17 6.92 -0.02
N PHE A 33 6.92 6.85 -0.47
CA PHE A 33 6.54 6.45 -1.82
C PHE A 33 5.40 7.34 -2.30
N CYS A 34 5.58 8.03 -3.44
CA CYS A 34 4.56 8.92 -3.99
C CYS A 34 4.07 10.02 -3.02
N GLY A 35 4.92 10.50 -2.11
CA GLY A 35 4.52 11.42 -1.05
C GLY A 35 3.77 10.76 0.12
N LEU A 36 3.67 9.43 0.14
CA LEU A 36 3.02 8.64 1.19
C LEU A 36 4.06 7.98 2.08
N SER A 37 3.80 7.95 3.38
CA SER A 37 4.63 7.33 4.39
C SER A 37 3.83 6.35 5.26
N VAL A 38 4.54 5.63 6.14
CA VAL A 38 3.89 4.77 7.14
C VAL A 38 3.03 5.57 8.11
N SER A 39 3.37 6.84 8.37
CA SER A 39 2.60 7.72 9.26
C SER A 39 1.28 8.15 8.63
N ASP A 40 1.26 8.37 7.31
CA ASP A 40 0.03 8.65 6.57
C ASP A 40 -0.90 7.44 6.58
N PHE A 41 -0.34 6.24 6.35
CA PHE A 41 -1.09 5.00 6.50
C PHE A 41 -1.63 4.81 7.92
N ALA A 42 -0.83 5.06 8.97
CA ALA A 42 -1.29 4.93 10.34
C ALA A 42 -2.47 5.86 10.61
N THR A 43 -2.37 7.13 10.19
CA THR A 43 -3.46 8.11 10.31
C THR A 43 -4.73 7.61 9.63
N PHE A 44 -4.62 7.17 8.37
CA PHE A 44 -5.73 6.57 7.63
C PHE A 44 -6.32 5.35 8.36
N TYR A 45 -5.49 4.44 8.86
CA TYR A 45 -5.93 3.25 9.59
C TYR A 45 -6.72 3.57 10.87
N PHE A 46 -6.36 4.65 11.58
CA PHE A 46 -7.09 5.13 12.76
C PHE A 46 -8.41 5.81 12.42
N GLU A 47 -8.54 6.38 11.22
CA GLU A 47 -9.76 7.05 10.74
C GLU A 47 -10.76 6.08 10.10
N VAL A 48 -10.26 5.04 9.41
CA VAL A 48 -11.07 4.02 8.76
C VAL A 48 -11.99 3.30 9.76
N HIS A 49 -13.22 3.05 9.34
CA HIS A 49 -14.31 2.47 10.16
C HIS A 49 -14.59 3.23 11.47
N ASP A 50 -14.46 4.55 11.47
CA ASP A 50 -14.65 5.41 12.64
C ASP A 50 -13.73 5.03 13.81
N GLY A 51 -12.54 4.48 13.51
CA GLY A 51 -11.58 4.00 14.49
C GLY A 51 -12.02 2.77 15.30
N LYS A 52 -13.16 2.14 14.96
CA LYS A 52 -13.68 0.96 15.69
C LYS A 52 -12.68 -0.18 15.74
N LEU A 53 -11.99 -0.43 14.62
CA LEU A 53 -10.98 -1.48 14.54
C LEU A 53 -9.74 -1.12 15.36
N ALA A 54 -9.24 0.12 15.24
CA ALA A 54 -8.11 0.58 16.05
C ALA A 54 -8.41 0.45 17.55
N ASN A 55 -9.63 0.82 17.97
CA ASN A 55 -10.11 0.61 19.33
C ASN A 55 -10.13 -0.88 19.74
N ALA A 56 -10.58 -1.77 18.85
CA ALA A 56 -10.58 -3.20 19.10
C ALA A 56 -9.15 -3.76 19.23
N MET A 57 -8.22 -3.32 18.39
CA MET A 57 -6.82 -3.72 18.46
C MET A 57 -6.15 -3.22 19.74
N VAL A 58 -6.36 -1.95 20.12
CA VAL A 58 -5.84 -1.40 21.39
C VAL A 58 -6.40 -2.17 22.59
N LYS A 59 -7.71 -2.45 22.59
CA LYS A 59 -8.33 -3.27 23.65
C LYS A 59 -7.73 -4.67 23.71
N PHE A 60 -7.50 -5.31 22.57
CA PHE A 60 -6.84 -6.60 22.51
C PHE A 60 -5.43 -6.54 23.10
N LEU A 61 -4.61 -5.56 22.70
CA LEU A 61 -3.24 -5.41 23.23
C LEU A 61 -3.18 -5.23 24.76
N ILE A 62 -4.17 -4.57 25.35
CA ILE A 62 -4.25 -4.36 26.81
C ILE A 62 -4.70 -5.63 27.55
N THR A 63 -5.57 -6.44 26.93
CA THR A 63 -6.28 -7.55 27.59
C THR A 63 -5.77 -8.94 27.19
N ALA A 64 -4.87 -9.02 26.21
CA ALA A 64 -4.37 -10.27 25.68
C ALA A 64 -3.59 -11.06 26.73
N ASP A 65 -3.98 -12.32 26.93
CA ASP A 65 -3.19 -13.29 27.68
C ASP A 65 -2.26 -14.04 26.71
N CYS A 66 -0.97 -13.69 26.73
CA CYS A 66 0.04 -14.32 25.87
C CYS A 66 0.24 -15.82 26.16
N SER A 67 -0.30 -16.34 27.26
CA SER A 67 -0.25 -17.78 27.60
C SER A 67 -1.36 -18.58 26.90
N SER A 68 -2.37 -17.89 26.35
CA SER A 68 -3.50 -18.51 25.65
C SER A 68 -3.19 -18.75 24.17
N SER A 69 -3.52 -19.95 23.68
CA SER A 69 -3.40 -20.29 22.25
C SER A 69 -4.31 -19.45 21.35
N ASN A 70 -5.39 -18.86 21.90
CA ASN A 70 -6.32 -18.02 21.14
C ASN A 70 -5.73 -16.64 20.80
N THR A 71 -4.76 -16.16 21.56
CA THR A 71 -4.14 -14.84 21.37
C THR A 71 -3.44 -14.75 20.01
N LEU A 72 -2.74 -15.80 19.60
CA LEU A 72 -2.09 -15.83 18.28
C LEU A 72 -3.11 -15.76 17.14
N LEU A 73 -4.22 -16.51 17.26
CA LEU A 73 -5.27 -16.52 16.24
C LEU A 73 -5.91 -15.14 16.09
N THR A 74 -6.23 -14.47 17.21
CA THR A 74 -6.79 -13.11 17.17
C THR A 74 -5.80 -12.10 16.58
N LEU A 75 -4.51 -12.20 16.91
CA LEU A 75 -3.47 -11.35 16.33
C LEU A 75 -3.34 -11.54 14.81
N MET A 76 -3.44 -12.78 14.33
CA MET A 76 -3.45 -13.06 12.88
C MET A 76 -4.66 -12.42 12.20
N GLY A 77 -5.83 -12.40 12.84
CA GLY A 77 -7.01 -11.69 12.33
C GLY A 77 -6.76 -10.18 12.16
N PHE A 78 -6.21 -9.51 13.18
CA PHE A 78 -5.85 -8.09 13.08
C PHE A 78 -4.79 -7.82 12.00
N LYS A 79 -3.83 -8.73 11.83
CA LYS A 79 -2.82 -8.64 10.78
C LYS A 79 -3.43 -8.68 9.39
N GLU A 80 -4.32 -9.63 9.10
CA GLU A 80 -4.96 -9.72 7.77
C GLU A 80 -5.81 -8.49 7.51
N PHE A 81 -6.56 -8.01 8.50
CA PHE A 81 -7.32 -6.77 8.37
C PHE A 81 -6.42 -5.57 8.07
N ALA A 82 -5.30 -5.43 8.76
CA ALA A 82 -4.37 -4.34 8.51
C ALA A 82 -3.79 -4.37 7.09
N LYS A 83 -3.60 -5.55 6.49
CA LYS A 83 -3.22 -5.66 5.07
C LYS A 83 -4.34 -5.20 4.15
N ASP A 84 -5.58 -5.59 4.42
CA ASP A 84 -6.73 -5.17 3.60
C ASP A 84 -6.88 -3.64 3.62
N VAL A 85 -6.78 -3.01 4.79
CA VAL A 85 -6.78 -1.54 4.91
C VAL A 85 -5.57 -0.91 4.23
N PHE A 86 -4.42 -1.58 4.22
CA PHE A 86 -3.24 -1.10 3.50
C PHE A 86 -3.46 -1.10 1.98
N GLU A 87 -4.17 -2.10 1.44
CA GLU A 87 -4.61 -2.07 0.04
C GLU A 87 -5.62 -0.95 -0.23
N GLU A 88 -6.59 -0.74 0.68
CA GLU A 88 -7.55 0.37 0.58
C GLU A 88 -6.85 1.73 0.59
N PHE A 89 -5.82 1.90 1.42
CA PHE A 89 -5.01 3.13 1.47
C PHE A 89 -4.40 3.47 0.11
N PHE A 90 -3.85 2.49 -0.61
CA PHE A 90 -3.33 2.70 -1.97
C PHE A 90 -4.43 3.02 -2.97
N ASN A 91 -5.59 2.40 -2.85
CA ASN A 91 -6.73 2.70 -3.72
C ASN A 91 -7.31 4.10 -3.47
N GLU A 92 -7.32 4.58 -2.23
CA GLU A 92 -7.75 5.94 -1.89
C GLU A 92 -6.82 7.00 -2.51
N HIS A 93 -5.53 6.66 -2.65
CA HIS A 93 -4.51 7.52 -3.22
C HIS A 93 -4.21 7.21 -4.70
N GLU A 94 -5.12 6.49 -5.38
CA GLU A 94 -4.92 6.00 -6.75
C GLU A 94 -4.51 7.10 -7.73
N VAL A 95 -5.12 8.29 -7.62
CA VAL A 95 -4.92 9.40 -8.55
C VAL A 95 -3.49 9.92 -8.47
N THR A 96 -2.96 10.09 -7.26
CA THR A 96 -1.60 10.57 -7.03
C THR A 96 -0.59 9.54 -7.49
N ILE A 97 -0.82 8.27 -7.12
CA ILE A 97 0.08 7.16 -7.47
C ILE A 97 0.14 6.98 -8.99
N LEU A 98 -1.00 6.96 -9.69
CA LEU A 98 -1.06 6.82 -11.15
C LEU A 98 -0.41 8.01 -11.86
N LYS A 99 -0.56 9.22 -11.34
CA LYS A 99 0.10 10.40 -11.91
C LYS A 99 1.62 10.27 -11.87
N ILE A 100 2.17 9.84 -10.74
CA ILE A 100 3.62 9.65 -10.58
C ILE A 100 4.11 8.47 -11.41
N PHE A 101 3.38 7.35 -11.37
CA PHE A 101 3.66 6.17 -12.18
C PHE A 101 3.77 6.51 -13.67
N HIS A 102 2.80 7.23 -14.26
CA HIS A 102 2.86 7.58 -15.67
C HIS A 102 4.01 8.53 -16.01
N ALA A 103 4.40 9.40 -15.08
CA ALA A 103 5.56 10.27 -15.26
C ALA A 103 6.85 9.44 -15.34
N GLU A 104 7.08 8.55 -14.36
CA GLU A 104 8.24 7.66 -14.31
C GLU A 104 8.27 6.68 -15.49
N TYR A 105 7.12 6.08 -15.83
CA TYR A 105 7.01 5.15 -16.94
C TYR A 105 7.37 5.81 -18.28
N LYS A 106 6.92 7.06 -18.49
CA LYS A 106 7.25 7.85 -19.69
C LYS A 106 8.73 8.23 -19.75
N GLU A 107 9.34 8.56 -18.61
CA GLU A 107 10.77 8.85 -18.55
C GLU A 107 11.60 7.61 -18.86
N HIS A 108 11.28 6.47 -18.25
CA HIS A 108 11.98 5.22 -18.49
C HIS A 108 11.88 4.75 -19.95
N ARG A 109 10.69 4.90 -20.56
CA ARG A 109 10.45 4.69 -21.99
C ARG A 109 11.38 5.53 -22.87
N LYS A 110 11.52 6.82 -22.57
CA LYS A 110 12.38 7.74 -23.34
C LYS A 110 13.86 7.38 -23.20
N GLU A 111 14.31 7.03 -22.00
CA GLU A 111 15.69 6.60 -21.76
C GLU A 111 16.04 5.35 -22.58
N LEU A 112 15.14 4.35 -22.59
CA LEU A 112 15.30 3.15 -23.40
C LEU A 112 15.38 3.47 -24.90
N GLU A 113 14.52 4.35 -25.41
CA GLU A 113 14.55 4.79 -26.81
C GLU A 113 15.86 5.52 -27.17
N LEU A 114 16.38 6.36 -26.27
CA LEU A 114 17.65 7.07 -26.47
C LEU A 114 18.86 6.10 -26.50
N VAL A 115 18.88 5.10 -25.61
CA VAL A 115 19.93 4.08 -25.60
C VAL A 115 19.89 3.24 -26.88
N LEU A 116 18.69 2.88 -27.34
CA LEU A 116 18.50 2.11 -28.57
C LEU A 116 18.81 2.90 -29.84
N ALA A 117 18.63 4.22 -29.83
CA ALA A 117 18.97 5.10 -30.96
C ALA A 117 20.47 5.49 -31.00
N GLY A 118 21.20 5.26 -29.89
CA GLY A 118 22.65 5.49 -29.78
C GLY A 118 23.52 4.27 -30.07
N LEU A 119 22.90 3.11 -30.39
CA LEU A 119 23.52 1.88 -30.89
C LEU A 119 23.38 1.78 -32.40
#